data_AF-A0A8H2VAV0-F1
#
_entry.id   AF-A0A8H2VAV0-F1
#
_cell.length_a   1.000
_cell.length_b   1.000
_cell.length_c   1.000
_cell.angle_alpha   90.00
_cell.angle_beta   90.00
_cell.angle_gamma   90.00
#
_symmetry.space_group_name_H-M   'P 1'
#
loop_
_entity.id
_entity.type
_entity.pdbx_description
1 polymer ?
#
loop_
_entity_poly.entity_id
_entity_poly.type
_entity_poly.pdbx_seq_one_letter_code
_entity_poly.pdbx_strand_id
1 'polypeptide(L)'
;MDFLKEDEDINLDLPETTQINRDLFAKEISNIDSSVDEEFNVDKFLMENNFHYMELDPLLRDLSGLSSVIMSDLLEQVSSNYEHYLEFFNTYTSEDNEIQLQIRDIKNKLDTFMTGFDTLTKKDIAHYKEIISDTVEYLRKLDEIITQLRSHKELAQNIALSKELSKSLHVLCGVEEIDDILCADLVMQLYTLISKCETMLLSLEQLNSPYIHHLYNEYQGIIQEFQVSLKILTERCLGDPTAYPDLSKALVSFVNTTKSMMN
;
A
#
# COMPACT_ATOMS: atom_id res chain seq x y z
N MET A 1 37.53 101.78 15.27
CA MET A 1 36.64 100.73 15.79
C MET A 1 37.21 99.43 15.28
N ASP A 2 37.79 98.68 16.21
CA ASP A 2 38.30 97.31 16.04
C ASP A 2 37.34 96.40 15.30
N PHE A 3 37.90 95.51 14.48
CA PHE A 3 37.72 94.06 14.62
C PHE A 3 38.73 93.37 13.69
N LEU A 4 39.99 93.34 14.12
CA LEU A 4 40.78 92.13 13.91
C LEU A 4 40.31 91.15 14.99
N LYS A 5 39.81 89.99 14.58
CA LYS A 5 39.96 88.78 15.37
C LYS A 5 40.96 87.91 14.64
N GLU A 6 42.08 87.72 15.33
CA GLU A 6 43.16 86.78 15.04
C GLU A 6 42.64 85.34 15.03
N ASP A 7 43.41 84.49 14.35
CA ASP A 7 43.50 83.04 14.54
C ASP A 7 42.31 82.18 14.06
N GLU A 8 42.19 82.02 12.74
CA GLU A 8 42.05 80.68 12.19
C GLU A 8 43.30 80.40 11.38
N ASP A 9 44.17 79.53 11.90
CA ASP A 9 45.20 78.86 11.11
C ASP A 9 44.52 78.24 9.88
N ILE A 10 44.55 78.96 8.76
CA ILE A 10 44.18 78.38 7.47
C ILE A 10 45.23 77.30 7.23
N ASN A 11 44.86 76.06 7.52
CA ASN A 11 45.69 74.91 7.26
C ASN A 11 45.91 74.83 5.74
N LEU A 12 46.99 75.45 5.29
CA LEU A 12 47.40 75.60 3.89
C LEU A 12 48.20 74.36 3.45
N ASP A 13 47.79 73.19 3.93
CA ASP A 13 48.27 71.92 3.40
C ASP A 13 47.71 71.80 1.99
N LEU A 14 48.60 71.99 1.00
CA LEU A 14 48.29 71.68 -0.40
C LEU A 14 47.81 70.23 -0.47
N PRO A 15 46.71 69.93 -1.17
CA PRO A 15 46.24 68.56 -1.31
C PRO A 15 47.36 67.71 -1.93
N GLU A 16 47.88 66.74 -1.18
CA GLU A 16 48.86 65.79 -1.69
C GLU A 16 48.17 64.92 -2.76
N THR A 17 48.71 64.94 -3.97
CA THR A 17 48.26 64.06 -5.06
C THR A 17 48.62 62.62 -4.72
N THR A 18 47.67 61.70 -4.84
CA THR A 18 47.94 60.27 -4.64
C THR A 18 48.87 59.73 -5.75
N GLN A 19 49.76 58.79 -5.41
CA GLN A 19 50.64 58.17 -6.41
C GLN A 19 49.83 57.26 -7.34
N ILE A 20 49.99 57.44 -8.66
CA ILE A 20 49.32 56.62 -9.68
C ILE A 20 49.88 55.20 -9.62
N ASN A 21 49.07 54.25 -9.13
CA ASN A 21 49.42 52.83 -9.06
C ASN A 21 48.21 51.94 -9.37
N ARG A 22 48.47 50.65 -9.62
CA ARG A 22 47.43 49.66 -9.98
C ARG A 22 46.34 49.54 -8.92
N ASP A 23 46.70 49.66 -7.64
CA ASP A 23 45.77 49.48 -6.52
C ASP A 23 44.78 50.64 -6.38
N LEU A 24 45.15 51.84 -6.85
CA LEU A 24 44.26 53.01 -6.92
C LEU A 24 43.09 52.75 -7.87
N PHE A 25 43.39 52.25 -9.07
CA PHE A 25 42.35 51.89 -10.06
C PHE A 25 41.54 50.66 -9.64
N ALA A 26 42.18 49.67 -9.02
CA ALA A 26 41.48 48.47 -8.54
C ALA A 26 40.45 48.80 -7.43
N LYS A 27 40.77 49.74 -6.54
CA LYS A 27 39.84 50.23 -5.52
C LYS A 27 38.63 50.94 -6.13
N GLU A 28 38.86 51.81 -7.11
CA GLU A 28 37.77 52.52 -7.79
C GLU A 28 36.86 51.55 -8.54
N ILE A 29 37.44 50.59 -9.26
CA ILE A 29 36.66 49.56 -9.98
C ILE A 29 35.92 48.63 -9.01
N SER A 30 36.48 48.33 -7.83
CA SER A 30 35.78 47.54 -6.82
C SER A 30 34.62 48.26 -6.14
N ASN A 31 34.64 49.60 -6.15
CA ASN A 31 33.54 50.44 -5.66
C ASN A 31 32.42 50.61 -6.70
N ILE A 32 32.68 50.27 -7.97
CA ILE A 32 31.66 50.19 -9.02
C ILE A 32 30.91 48.87 -8.82
N ASP A 33 29.76 48.94 -8.16
CA ASP A 33 28.87 47.80 -7.98
C ASP A 33 28.43 47.28 -9.36
N SER A 34 28.75 46.01 -9.64
CA SER A 34 28.44 45.29 -10.89
C SER A 34 26.95 45.14 -11.25
N SER A 35 26.06 45.86 -10.55
CA SER A 35 24.62 45.89 -10.75
C SER A 35 24.10 47.16 -11.43
N VAL A 36 24.95 48.17 -11.61
CA VAL A 36 24.62 49.41 -12.32
C VAL A 36 25.63 49.56 -13.46
N ASP A 37 25.14 49.86 -14.67
CA ASP A 37 25.97 50.23 -15.83
C ASP A 37 26.68 51.59 -15.59
N GLU A 38 27.35 51.76 -14.45
CA GLU A 38 28.16 52.93 -14.16
C GLU A 38 29.51 52.78 -14.86
N GLU A 39 29.62 53.42 -16.02
CA GLU A 39 30.89 53.59 -16.71
C GLU A 39 31.87 54.36 -15.83
N PHE A 40 33.14 53.96 -15.87
CA PHE A 40 34.23 54.59 -15.13
C PHE A 40 34.29 56.09 -15.43
N ASN A 41 33.93 56.92 -14.43
CA ASN A 41 33.90 58.37 -14.58
C ASN A 41 35.30 58.95 -14.29
N VAL A 42 36.02 59.25 -15.37
CA VAL A 42 37.37 59.82 -15.35
C VAL A 42 37.42 61.14 -14.60
N ASP A 43 36.43 62.02 -14.79
CA ASP A 43 36.41 63.34 -14.17
C ASP A 43 36.26 63.24 -12.65
N LYS A 44 35.37 62.38 -12.18
CA LYS A 44 35.18 62.10 -10.75
C LYS A 44 36.45 61.49 -10.12
N PHE A 45 37.08 60.54 -10.80
CA PHE A 45 38.32 59.91 -10.35
C PHE A 45 39.48 60.91 -10.24
N LEU A 46 39.61 61.84 -11.18
CA LEU A 46 40.63 62.88 -11.15
C LEU A 46 40.38 63.91 -10.04
N MET A 47 39.11 64.23 -9.75
CA MET A 47 38.70 65.09 -8.63
C MET A 47 39.04 64.50 -7.27
N GLU A 48 38.60 63.26 -7.04
CA GLU A 48 38.69 62.60 -5.74
C GLU A 48 40.14 62.31 -5.32
N ASN A 49 41.04 62.17 -6.30
CA ASN A 49 42.46 61.91 -6.07
C ASN A 49 43.34 63.16 -6.21
N ASN A 50 42.74 64.35 -6.27
CA ASN A 50 43.39 65.66 -6.35
C ASN A 50 44.29 65.88 -7.59
N PHE A 51 44.09 65.11 -8.67
CA PHE A 51 44.90 65.22 -9.90
C PHE A 51 44.66 66.52 -10.70
N HIS A 52 43.69 67.34 -10.31
CA HIS A 52 43.43 68.65 -10.93
C HIS A 52 44.53 69.69 -10.75
N TYR A 53 45.45 69.45 -9.81
CA TYR A 53 46.58 70.33 -9.55
C TYR A 53 47.87 69.87 -10.23
N MET A 54 47.82 68.76 -10.99
CA MET A 54 48.98 68.18 -11.67
C MET A 54 49.01 68.57 -13.15
N GLU A 55 50.19 68.86 -13.69
CA GLU A 55 50.37 69.06 -15.14
C GLU A 55 50.02 67.77 -15.90
N LEU A 56 49.37 67.91 -17.06
CA LEU A 56 48.87 66.77 -17.84
C LEU A 56 50.00 65.89 -18.38
N ASP A 57 51.14 66.48 -18.72
CA ASP A 57 52.28 65.77 -19.33
C ASP A 57 52.94 64.73 -18.38
N PRO A 58 53.25 65.03 -17.11
CA PRO A 58 53.77 64.02 -16.19
C PRO A 58 52.72 62.94 -15.84
N LEU A 59 51.43 63.30 -15.72
CA LEU A 59 50.36 62.34 -15.49
C LEU A 59 50.19 61.37 -16.68
N LEU A 60 50.27 61.88 -17.91
CA LEU A 60 50.24 61.07 -19.11
C LEU A 60 51.45 60.12 -19.17
N ARG A 61 52.63 60.60 -18.80
CA ARG A 61 53.85 59.77 -18.75
C ARG A 61 53.72 58.64 -17.74
N ASP A 62 53.26 58.93 -16.53
CA ASP A 62 53.13 57.93 -15.47
C ASP A 62 52.01 56.93 -15.78
N LEU A 63 50.90 57.38 -16.37
CA LEU A 63 49.84 56.51 -16.88
C LEU A 63 50.31 55.60 -18.03
N SER A 64 51.10 56.15 -18.96
CA SER A 64 51.67 55.36 -20.08
C SER A 64 52.66 54.31 -19.59
N GLY A 65 53.48 54.65 -18.59
CA GLY A 65 54.38 53.71 -17.93
C GLY A 65 53.62 52.59 -17.22
N LEU A 66 52.59 52.94 -16.44
CA LEU A 66 51.75 51.96 -15.76
C LEU A 66 50.99 51.07 -16.76
N SER A 67 50.45 51.63 -17.84
CA SER A 67 49.75 50.88 -18.88
C SER A 67 50.67 49.84 -19.54
N SER A 68 51.91 50.21 -19.85
CA SER A 68 52.90 49.29 -20.42
C SER A 68 53.25 48.16 -19.45
N VAL A 69 53.39 48.45 -18.16
CA VAL A 69 53.69 47.44 -17.13
C VAL A 69 52.50 46.50 -16.95
N ILE A 70 51.28 47.03 -16.84
CA ILE A 70 50.06 46.22 -16.70
C ILE A 70 49.85 45.33 -17.92
N MET A 71 50.06 45.83 -19.15
CA MET A 71 49.95 45.01 -20.37
C MET A 71 50.97 43.87 -20.38
N SER A 72 52.20 44.12 -19.95
CA SER A 72 53.24 43.09 -19.84
C SER A 72 52.88 42.04 -18.79
N ASP A 73 52.52 42.47 -17.58
CA ASP A 73 52.17 41.57 -16.47
C ASP A 73 50.92 40.73 -16.78
N LEU A 74 49.91 41.34 -17.42
CA LEU A 74 48.68 40.65 -17.79
C LEU A 74 48.95 39.63 -18.90
N LEU A 75 49.77 39.97 -19.89
CA LEU A 75 50.16 39.04 -20.94
C LEU A 75 50.98 37.87 -20.37
N GLU A 76 51.87 38.13 -19.43
CA GLU A 76 52.64 37.09 -18.75
C GLU A 76 51.74 36.18 -17.91
N GLN A 77 50.83 36.74 -17.09
CA GLN A 77 49.86 35.97 -16.32
C GLN A 77 48.89 35.17 -17.20
N VAL A 78 48.38 35.77 -18.27
CA VAL A 78 47.50 35.07 -19.21
C VAL A 78 48.27 33.96 -19.90
N SER A 79 49.48 34.20 -20.39
CA SER A 79 50.29 33.17 -21.05
C SER A 79 50.62 32.00 -20.11
N SER A 80 50.97 32.28 -18.85
CA SER A 80 51.26 31.30 -17.82
C SER A 80 50.03 30.46 -17.44
N ASN A 81 48.87 31.10 -17.31
CA ASN A 81 47.65 30.39 -16.92
C ASN A 81 46.96 29.69 -18.10
N TYR A 82 47.18 30.15 -19.32
CA TYR A 82 46.54 29.59 -20.52
C TYR A 82 46.97 28.15 -20.78
N GLU A 83 48.23 27.80 -20.50
CA GLU A 83 48.73 26.43 -20.60
C GLU A 83 48.03 25.50 -19.60
N HIS A 84 47.86 25.93 -18.34
CA HIS A 84 47.09 25.19 -17.34
C HIS A 84 45.61 25.05 -17.69
N TYR A 85 45.00 26.08 -18.29
CA TYR A 85 43.63 26.00 -18.81
C TYR A 85 43.51 25.00 -19.96
N LEU A 86 44.50 24.95 -20.86
CA LEU A 86 44.55 23.97 -21.95
C LEU A 86 44.75 22.54 -21.43
N GLU A 87 45.62 22.32 -20.45
CA GLU A 87 45.79 21.02 -19.79
C GLU A 87 44.50 20.55 -19.11
N PHE A 88 43.82 21.45 -18.40
CA PHE A 88 42.51 21.15 -17.80
C PHE A 88 41.49 20.75 -18.87
N PHE A 89 41.37 21.50 -19.97
CA PHE A 89 40.43 21.17 -21.04
C PHE A 89 40.79 19.87 -21.77
N ASN A 90 42.07 19.62 -22.04
CA ASN A 90 42.55 18.38 -22.67
C ASN A 90 42.21 17.13 -21.84
N THR A 91 42.18 17.26 -20.52
CA THR A 91 41.74 16.18 -19.61
C THR A 91 40.28 15.77 -19.86
N TYR A 92 39.44 16.70 -20.32
CA TYR A 92 38.01 16.43 -20.59
C TYR A 92 37.65 16.28 -22.07
N THR A 93 38.49 16.76 -22.99
CA THR A 93 38.28 16.68 -24.46
C THR A 93 39.01 15.52 -25.14
N SER A 94 39.90 14.83 -24.44
CA SER A 94 40.45 13.57 -24.95
C SER A 94 39.31 12.55 -25.17
N GLU A 95 39.25 11.97 -26.37
CA GLU A 95 38.23 10.97 -26.76
C GLU A 95 38.21 9.72 -25.85
N ASP A 96 39.24 9.56 -25.01
CA ASP A 96 39.47 8.46 -24.06
C ASP A 96 39.04 8.79 -22.62
N ASN A 97 38.08 9.69 -22.43
CA ASN A 97 37.54 9.97 -21.10
C ASN A 97 36.63 8.83 -20.63
N GLU A 98 37.23 7.70 -20.26
CA GLU A 98 36.56 6.47 -19.79
C GLU A 98 35.53 6.77 -18.69
N ILE A 99 35.79 7.77 -17.86
CA ILE A 99 34.90 8.21 -16.79
C ILE A 99 33.56 8.71 -17.35
N GLN A 100 33.57 9.47 -18.45
CA GLN A 100 32.35 9.98 -19.07
C GLN A 100 31.56 8.86 -19.76
N LEU A 101 32.24 7.90 -20.38
CA LEU A 101 31.64 6.68 -20.92
C LEU A 101 31.01 5.83 -19.81
N GLN A 102 31.71 5.61 -18.71
CA GLN A 102 31.20 4.88 -17.55
C GLN A 102 29.98 5.57 -16.92
N ILE A 103 30.00 6.90 -16.78
CA ILE A 103 28.85 7.66 -16.27
C ILE A 103 27.64 7.51 -17.22
N ARG A 104 27.86 7.55 -18.53
CA ARG A 104 26.79 7.34 -19.52
C ARG A 104 26.22 5.93 -19.45
N ASP A 105 27.06 4.92 -19.27
CA ASP A 105 26.63 3.53 -19.09
C ASP A 105 25.87 3.31 -17.78
N ILE A 106 26.33 3.92 -16.69
CA ILE A 106 25.61 3.88 -15.40
C ILE A 106 24.25 4.56 -15.55
N LYS A 107 24.18 5.71 -16.23
CA LYS A 107 22.90 6.39 -16.50
C LYS A 107 21.95 5.51 -17.30
N ASN A 108 22.43 4.89 -18.37
CA ASN A 108 21.61 3.97 -19.18
C ASN A 108 21.12 2.77 -18.37
N LYS A 109 21.97 2.18 -17.51
CA LYS A 109 21.59 1.10 -16.60
C LYS A 109 20.55 1.56 -15.58
N LEU A 110 20.68 2.78 -15.05
CA LEU A 110 19.74 3.38 -14.12
C LEU A 110 18.38 3.63 -14.78
N ASP A 111 18.36 4.16 -16.01
CA ASP A 111 17.13 4.38 -16.77
C ASP A 111 16.43 3.04 -17.09
N THR A 112 17.20 2.01 -17.45
CA THR A 112 16.66 0.66 -17.69
C THR A 112 16.11 0.04 -16.40
N PHE A 113 16.79 0.28 -15.27
CA PHE A 113 16.31 -0.17 -13.96
C PHE A 113 15.04 0.56 -13.55
N MET A 114 14.98 1.89 -13.71
CA MET A 114 13.81 2.68 -13.34
C MET A 114 12.59 2.35 -14.21
N THR A 115 12.79 2.11 -15.50
CA THR A 115 11.72 1.64 -16.39
C THR A 115 11.25 0.23 -16.01
N GLY A 116 12.18 -0.69 -15.70
CA GLY A 116 11.86 -2.01 -15.17
C GLY A 116 11.09 -1.97 -13.84
N PHE A 117 11.50 -1.09 -12.93
CA PHE A 117 10.84 -0.87 -11.65
C PHE A 117 9.44 -0.28 -11.82
N ASP A 118 9.26 0.65 -12.77
CA ASP A 118 7.95 1.23 -13.07
C ASP A 118 7.01 0.19 -13.69
N THR A 119 7.51 -0.68 -14.57
CA THR A 119 6.73 -1.81 -15.11
C THR A 119 6.33 -2.81 -14.02
N LEU A 120 7.26 -3.18 -13.14
CA LEU A 120 6.99 -4.10 -12.02
C LEU A 120 5.93 -3.52 -11.09
N THR A 121 6.06 -2.23 -10.75
CA THR A 121 5.21 -1.58 -9.75
C THR A 121 3.82 -1.28 -10.30
N LYS A 122 3.71 -0.78 -11.53
CA LYS A 122 2.42 -0.36 -12.11
C LYS A 122 1.66 -1.49 -12.78
N LYS A 123 2.36 -2.44 -13.42
CA LYS A 123 1.72 -3.46 -14.25
C LYS A 123 1.68 -4.80 -13.54
N ASP A 124 2.84 -5.30 -13.11
CA ASP A 124 2.93 -6.67 -12.60
C ASP A 124 2.30 -6.80 -11.22
N ILE A 125 2.57 -5.90 -10.28
CA ILE A 125 1.94 -5.93 -8.95
C ILE A 125 0.42 -5.82 -9.05
N ALA A 126 -0.09 -4.93 -9.89
CA ALA A 126 -1.54 -4.75 -10.08
C ALA A 126 -2.18 -6.01 -10.67
N HIS A 127 -1.57 -6.58 -11.70
CA HIS A 127 -2.03 -7.81 -12.35
C HIS A 127 -1.97 -9.02 -11.41
N TYR A 128 -0.88 -9.20 -10.66
CA TYR A 128 -0.78 -10.29 -9.68
C TYR A 128 -1.77 -10.12 -8.53
N LYS A 129 -2.05 -8.89 -8.10
CA LYS A 129 -3.08 -8.63 -7.09
C LYS A 129 -4.47 -9.05 -7.57
N GLU A 130 -4.81 -8.79 -8.84
CA GLU A 130 -6.05 -9.24 -9.46
C GLU A 130 -6.12 -10.76 -9.51
N ILE A 131 -5.08 -11.44 -10.03
CA ILE A 131 -5.01 -12.91 -10.05
C ILE A 131 -5.17 -13.50 -8.64
N ILE A 132 -4.47 -12.94 -7.66
CA ILE A 132 -4.56 -13.42 -6.27
C ILE A 132 -5.98 -13.22 -5.74
N SER A 133 -6.61 -12.08 -6.03
CA SER A 133 -8.00 -11.82 -5.65
C SER A 133 -8.96 -12.85 -6.24
N ASP A 134 -8.87 -13.11 -7.55
CA ASP A 134 -9.69 -14.09 -8.25
C ASP A 134 -9.46 -15.51 -7.72
N THR A 135 -8.20 -15.84 -7.44
CA THR A 135 -7.82 -17.14 -6.88
C THR A 135 -8.40 -17.32 -5.47
N VAL A 136 -8.34 -16.29 -4.63
CA VAL A 136 -8.92 -16.31 -3.28
C VAL A 136 -10.44 -16.42 -3.35
N GLU A 137 -11.10 -15.70 -4.26
CA GLU A 137 -12.55 -15.81 -4.45
C GLU A 137 -12.94 -17.22 -4.92
N TYR A 138 -12.19 -17.79 -5.86
CA TYR A 138 -12.38 -19.15 -6.31
C TYR A 138 -12.24 -20.17 -5.16
N LEU A 139 -11.17 -20.05 -4.36
CA LEU A 139 -10.96 -20.91 -3.19
C LEU A 139 -12.11 -20.80 -2.19
N ARG A 140 -12.63 -19.59 -1.97
CA ARG A 140 -13.79 -19.36 -1.08
C ARG A 140 -15.05 -20.05 -1.58
N LYS A 141 -15.33 -19.99 -2.88
CA LYS A 141 -16.45 -20.72 -3.50
C LYS A 141 -16.25 -22.23 -3.38
N LEU A 142 -15.02 -22.71 -3.51
CA LEU A 142 -14.69 -24.12 -3.37
C LEU A 142 -14.92 -24.60 -1.93
N ASP A 143 -14.55 -23.80 -0.93
CA ASP A 143 -14.83 -24.09 0.49
C ASP A 143 -16.34 -24.14 0.80
N GLU A 144 -17.12 -23.24 0.19
CA GLU A 144 -18.59 -23.26 0.30
C GLU A 144 -19.18 -24.55 -0.28
N ILE A 145 -18.72 -24.96 -1.46
CA ILE A 145 -19.12 -26.22 -2.09
C ILE A 145 -18.74 -27.42 -1.21
N ILE A 146 -17.54 -27.44 -0.64
CA ILE A 146 -17.11 -28.53 0.28
C ILE A 146 -18.03 -28.60 1.49
N THR A 147 -18.40 -27.45 2.06
CA THR A 147 -19.28 -27.39 3.22
C THR A 147 -20.67 -27.93 2.89
N GLN A 148 -21.25 -27.53 1.75
CA GLN A 148 -22.52 -28.06 1.27
C GLN A 148 -22.44 -29.56 1.00
N LEU A 149 -21.38 -30.04 0.36
CA LEU A 149 -21.17 -31.47 0.09
C LEU A 149 -21.09 -32.29 1.39
N ARG A 150 -20.41 -31.77 2.41
CA ARG A 150 -20.33 -32.40 3.73
C ARG A 150 -21.71 -32.51 4.38
N SER A 151 -22.52 -31.44 4.28
CA SER A 151 -23.90 -31.43 4.77
C SER A 151 -24.77 -32.46 4.05
N HIS A 152 -24.68 -32.55 2.72
CA HIS A 152 -25.39 -33.58 1.94
C HIS A 152 -24.99 -35.01 2.32
N LYS A 153 -23.71 -35.26 2.57
CA LYS A 153 -23.21 -36.57 3.00
C LYS A 153 -23.70 -36.92 4.40
N GLU A 154 -23.66 -35.98 5.33
CA GLU A 154 -24.17 -36.18 6.69
C GLU A 154 -25.67 -36.44 6.68
N LEU A 155 -26.45 -35.69 5.89
CA LEU A 155 -27.88 -35.91 5.73
C LEU A 155 -28.19 -37.32 5.20
N ALA A 156 -27.49 -37.78 4.17
CA ALA A 156 -27.68 -39.12 3.62
C ALA A 156 -27.35 -40.21 4.65
N GLN A 157 -26.30 -40.03 5.45
CA GLN A 157 -25.95 -40.95 6.54
C GLN A 157 -27.02 -40.97 7.64
N ASN A 158 -27.54 -39.79 8.02
CA ASN A 158 -28.62 -39.70 9.01
C ASN A 158 -29.91 -40.35 8.50
N ILE A 159 -30.27 -40.16 7.24
CA ILE A 159 -31.43 -40.81 6.62
C ILE A 159 -31.26 -42.34 6.60
N ALA A 160 -30.08 -42.85 6.23
CA ALA A 160 -29.80 -44.28 6.25
C ALA A 160 -29.92 -44.88 7.67
N LEU A 161 -29.35 -44.21 8.66
CA LEU A 161 -29.40 -44.63 10.06
C LEU A 161 -30.84 -44.55 10.63
N SER A 162 -31.58 -43.51 10.27
CA SER A 162 -33.00 -43.38 10.65
C SER A 162 -33.85 -44.50 10.03
N LYS A 163 -33.56 -44.90 8.78
CA LYS A 163 -34.23 -46.03 8.12
C LYS A 163 -33.94 -47.36 8.82
N GLU A 164 -32.71 -47.59 9.25
CA GLU A 164 -32.33 -48.81 9.97
C GLU A 164 -32.96 -48.88 11.36
N LEU A 165 -32.96 -47.77 12.09
CA LEU A 165 -33.66 -47.63 13.37
C LEU A 165 -35.18 -47.78 13.23
N SER A 166 -35.79 -47.20 12.20
CA SER A 166 -37.23 -47.32 11.90
C SER A 166 -37.63 -48.77 11.67
N LYS A 167 -36.84 -49.50 10.87
CA LYS A 167 -37.05 -50.94 10.65
C LYS A 167 -36.89 -51.75 11.94
N SER A 168 -35.87 -51.43 12.74
CA SER A 168 -35.63 -52.10 14.02
C SER A 168 -36.78 -51.85 15.01
N LEU A 169 -37.28 -50.62 15.08
CA LEU A 169 -38.47 -50.26 15.87
C LEU A 169 -39.70 -51.04 15.39
N HIS A 170 -39.92 -51.10 14.08
CA HIS A 170 -41.06 -51.81 13.51
C HIS A 170 -41.02 -53.32 13.80
N VAL A 171 -39.83 -53.94 13.72
CA VAL A 171 -39.64 -55.35 14.11
C VAL A 171 -39.93 -55.55 15.59
N LEU A 172 -39.45 -54.63 16.45
CA LEU A 172 -39.68 -54.70 17.89
C LEU A 172 -41.16 -54.51 18.26
N CYS A 173 -41.91 -53.72 17.50
CA CYS A 173 -43.37 -53.61 17.60
C CYS A 173 -44.10 -54.93 17.26
N GLY A 174 -43.46 -55.84 16.53
CA GLY A 174 -43.98 -57.15 16.15
C GLY A 174 -43.76 -58.27 17.19
N VAL A 175 -42.96 -58.02 18.23
CA VAL A 175 -42.64 -59.02 19.28
C VAL A 175 -43.73 -59.00 20.36
N GLU A 176 -44.05 -60.14 20.99
CA GLU A 176 -45.09 -60.24 22.03
C GLU A 176 -44.73 -59.49 23.32
N GLU A 177 -43.48 -59.58 23.77
CA GLU A 177 -42.97 -58.81 24.93
C GLU A 177 -42.08 -57.65 24.45
N ILE A 178 -42.49 -56.42 24.78
CA ILE A 178 -41.76 -55.20 24.45
C ILE A 178 -41.03 -54.72 25.71
N ASP A 179 -39.74 -54.41 25.59
CA ASP A 179 -39.01 -53.66 26.61
C ASP A 179 -39.42 -52.18 26.53
N ASP A 180 -40.18 -51.71 27.54
CA ASP A 180 -40.72 -50.35 27.64
C ASP A 180 -39.63 -49.27 27.53
N ILE A 181 -38.48 -49.50 28.17
CA ILE A 181 -37.37 -48.54 28.24
C ILE A 181 -36.67 -48.47 26.89
N LEU A 182 -36.34 -49.63 26.31
CA LEU A 182 -35.68 -49.69 25.01
C LEU A 182 -36.55 -49.09 23.90
N CYS A 183 -37.86 -49.35 23.93
CA CYS A 183 -38.81 -48.77 22.98
C CYS A 183 -38.91 -47.25 23.13
N ALA A 184 -39.01 -46.74 24.36
CA ALA A 184 -39.07 -45.30 24.63
C ALA A 184 -37.79 -44.59 24.16
N ASP A 185 -36.62 -45.15 24.45
CA ASP A 185 -35.32 -44.61 24.01
C ASP A 185 -35.19 -44.63 22.48
N LEU A 186 -35.61 -45.72 21.83
CA LEU A 186 -35.55 -45.84 20.36
C LEU A 186 -36.46 -44.81 19.68
N VAL A 187 -37.67 -44.59 20.20
CA VAL A 187 -38.61 -43.57 19.71
C VAL A 187 -38.03 -42.16 19.88
N MET A 188 -37.44 -41.85 21.03
CA MET A 188 -36.83 -40.54 21.30
C MET A 188 -35.59 -40.27 20.43
N GLN A 189 -34.74 -41.27 20.24
CA GLN A 189 -33.57 -41.16 19.36
C GLN A 189 -33.98 -41.01 17.90
N LEU A 190 -34.97 -41.78 17.44
CA LEU A 190 -35.48 -41.67 16.08
C LEU A 190 -36.10 -40.30 15.82
N TYR A 191 -36.89 -39.78 16.75
CA TYR A 191 -37.46 -38.43 16.66
C TYR A 191 -36.38 -37.36 16.55
N THR A 192 -35.35 -37.42 17.41
CA THR A 192 -34.22 -36.48 17.36
C THR A 192 -33.54 -36.52 16.00
N LEU A 193 -33.36 -37.71 15.43
CA LEU A 193 -32.76 -37.88 14.11
C LEU A 193 -33.65 -37.37 12.98
N ILE A 194 -34.97 -37.60 13.06
CA ILE A 194 -35.96 -37.11 12.08
C ILE A 194 -36.02 -35.58 12.10
N SER A 195 -36.06 -34.94 13.27
CA SER A 195 -36.04 -33.47 13.39
C SER A 195 -34.70 -32.88 12.90
N LYS A 196 -33.57 -33.56 13.15
CA LYS A 196 -32.28 -33.14 12.60
C LYS A 196 -32.26 -33.26 11.06
N CYS A 197 -32.83 -34.32 10.50
CA CYS A 197 -32.96 -34.47 9.05
C CYS A 197 -33.88 -33.41 8.44
N GLU A 198 -34.98 -33.07 9.11
CA GLU A 198 -35.93 -32.03 8.69
C GLU A 198 -35.25 -30.66 8.58
N THR A 199 -34.54 -30.25 9.63
CA THR A 199 -33.81 -28.96 9.64
C THR A 199 -32.72 -28.91 8.58
N MET A 200 -32.03 -30.02 8.31
CA MET A 200 -31.05 -30.13 7.23
C MET A 200 -31.69 -30.14 5.83
N LEU A 201 -32.90 -30.69 5.68
CA LEU A 201 -33.63 -30.64 4.39
C LEU A 201 -34.18 -29.25 4.11
N LEU A 202 -34.69 -28.55 5.12
CA LEU A 202 -35.19 -27.17 5.00
C LEU A 202 -34.07 -26.19 4.61
N SER A 203 -32.85 -26.36 5.13
CA SER A 203 -31.71 -25.54 4.70
C SER A 203 -31.29 -25.79 3.25
N LEU A 204 -31.71 -26.92 2.68
CA LEU A 204 -31.41 -27.34 1.31
C LEU A 204 -32.60 -27.16 0.35
N GLU A 205 -33.74 -26.62 0.81
CA GLU A 205 -34.97 -26.49 0.01
C GLU A 205 -34.80 -25.62 -1.24
N GLN A 206 -33.90 -24.63 -1.17
CA GLN A 206 -33.62 -23.73 -2.30
C GLN A 206 -32.81 -24.40 -3.42
N LEU A 207 -32.17 -25.54 -3.15
CA LEU A 207 -31.39 -26.29 -4.13
C LEU A 207 -32.32 -27.23 -4.91
N ASN A 208 -32.66 -26.83 -6.13
CA ASN A 208 -33.50 -27.65 -7.01
C ASN A 208 -32.67 -28.77 -7.67
N SER A 209 -32.31 -29.79 -6.89
CA SER A 209 -31.48 -30.92 -7.32
C SER A 209 -32.26 -32.25 -7.26
N PRO A 210 -32.15 -33.12 -8.29
CA PRO A 210 -32.74 -34.46 -8.27
C PRO A 210 -32.31 -35.31 -7.08
N TYR A 211 -31.08 -35.11 -6.59
CA TYR A 211 -30.56 -35.82 -5.42
C TYR A 211 -31.30 -35.44 -4.14
N ILE A 212 -31.59 -34.14 -3.95
CA ILE A 212 -32.33 -33.65 -2.79
C ILE A 212 -33.77 -34.17 -2.85
N HIS A 213 -34.37 -34.21 -4.04
CA HIS A 213 -35.70 -34.79 -4.20
C HIS A 213 -35.73 -36.29 -3.84
N HIS A 214 -34.69 -37.06 -4.19
CA HIS A 214 -34.56 -38.44 -3.74
C HIS A 214 -34.48 -38.55 -2.21
N LEU A 215 -33.64 -37.72 -1.56
CA LEU A 215 -33.54 -37.69 -0.10
C LEU A 215 -34.86 -37.28 0.57
N TYR A 216 -35.61 -36.34 -0.03
CA TYR A 216 -36.92 -35.92 0.46
C TYR A 216 -37.94 -37.07 0.38
N ASN A 217 -37.93 -37.82 -0.72
CA ASN A 217 -38.79 -38.99 -0.88
C ASN A 217 -38.43 -40.11 0.12
N GLU A 218 -37.15 -40.37 0.35
CA GLU A 218 -36.72 -41.32 1.37
C GLU A 218 -37.09 -40.88 2.79
N TYR A 219 -36.93 -39.59 3.10
CA TYR A 219 -37.32 -39.00 4.37
C TYR A 219 -38.83 -39.11 4.62
N GLN A 220 -39.66 -38.82 3.60
CA GLN A 220 -41.11 -39.00 3.67
C GLN A 220 -41.49 -40.47 3.90
N GLY A 221 -40.78 -41.41 3.25
CA GLY A 221 -40.95 -42.85 3.51
C GLY A 221 -40.66 -43.23 4.97
N ILE A 222 -39.58 -42.69 5.55
CA ILE A 222 -39.22 -42.91 6.95
C ILE A 222 -40.28 -42.34 7.90
N ILE A 223 -40.79 -41.13 7.63
CA ILE A 223 -41.87 -40.55 8.43
C ILE A 223 -43.09 -41.48 8.43
N GLN A 224 -43.48 -42.02 7.27
CA GLN A 224 -44.62 -42.92 7.18
C GLN A 224 -44.41 -44.21 7.98
N GLU A 225 -43.24 -44.86 7.85
CA GLU A 225 -42.89 -46.05 8.62
C GLU A 225 -42.87 -45.78 10.14
N PHE A 226 -42.35 -44.62 10.54
CA PHE A 226 -42.33 -44.21 11.93
C PHE A 226 -43.74 -43.94 12.46
N GLN A 227 -44.61 -43.26 11.70
CA GLN A 227 -46.01 -43.06 12.06
C GLN A 227 -46.77 -44.36 12.23
N VAL A 228 -46.53 -45.36 11.36
CA VAL A 228 -47.12 -46.70 11.50
C VAL A 228 -46.64 -47.35 12.80
N SER A 229 -45.35 -47.29 13.10
CA SER A 229 -44.78 -47.86 14.32
C SER A 229 -45.32 -47.17 15.58
N LEU A 230 -45.46 -45.85 15.58
CA LEU A 230 -46.09 -45.08 16.66
C LEU A 230 -47.56 -45.43 16.87
N LYS A 231 -48.33 -45.66 15.79
CA LYS A 231 -49.73 -46.12 15.89
C LYS A 231 -49.82 -47.47 16.59
N ILE A 232 -49.00 -48.44 16.19
CA ILE A 232 -48.95 -49.78 16.79
C ILE A 232 -48.57 -49.70 18.28
N LEU A 233 -47.56 -48.89 18.62
CA LEU A 233 -47.14 -48.68 20.01
C LEU A 233 -48.23 -48.00 20.83
N THR A 234 -48.94 -47.02 20.27
CA THR A 234 -50.05 -46.34 20.95
C THR A 234 -51.21 -47.30 21.20
N GLU A 235 -51.56 -48.16 20.24
CA GLU A 235 -52.59 -49.20 20.40
C GLU A 235 -52.21 -50.21 21.51
N ARG A 236 -50.93 -50.61 21.58
CA ARG A 236 -50.43 -51.50 22.65
C ARG A 236 -50.41 -50.82 24.02
N CYS A 237 -49.98 -49.57 24.12
CA CYS A 237 -50.03 -48.80 25.37
C CYS A 237 -51.46 -48.56 25.87
N LEU A 238 -52.44 -48.45 24.96
CA LEU A 238 -53.86 -48.36 25.31
C LEU A 238 -54.44 -49.71 25.78
N GLY A 239 -53.87 -50.83 25.31
CA GLY A 239 -54.24 -52.18 25.73
C GLY A 239 -53.85 -52.49 27.19
N ASP A 240 -52.62 -52.14 27.59
CA ASP A 240 -52.12 -52.35 28.96
C ASP A 240 -51.37 -51.10 29.51
N PRO A 241 -52.10 -50.08 30.00
CA PRO A 241 -51.51 -48.80 30.43
C PRO A 241 -50.56 -48.89 31.63
N THR A 242 -50.69 -49.93 32.46
CA THR A 242 -49.85 -50.14 33.65
C THR A 242 -48.54 -50.85 33.36
N ALA A 243 -48.41 -51.51 32.20
CA ALA A 243 -47.21 -52.23 31.80
C ALA A 243 -46.17 -51.36 31.07
N TYR A 244 -46.60 -50.24 30.47
CA TYR A 244 -45.76 -49.38 29.62
C TYR A 244 -45.79 -47.87 30.01
N PRO A 245 -45.45 -47.52 31.26
CA PRO A 245 -45.52 -46.13 31.74
C PRO A 245 -44.52 -45.19 31.07
N ASP A 246 -43.33 -45.64 30.68
CA ASP A 246 -42.28 -44.76 30.15
C ASP A 246 -42.45 -44.53 28.64
N LEU A 247 -42.91 -45.54 27.89
CA LEU A 247 -43.34 -45.36 26.50
C LEU A 247 -44.55 -44.42 26.39
N SER A 248 -45.53 -44.52 27.31
CA SER A 248 -46.68 -43.60 27.31
C SER A 248 -46.27 -42.14 27.56
N LYS A 249 -45.30 -41.90 28.45
CA LYS A 249 -44.72 -40.56 28.68
C LYS A 249 -43.94 -40.06 27.47
N ALA A 250 -43.15 -40.91 26.82
CA ALA A 250 -42.40 -40.56 25.62
C ALA A 250 -43.33 -40.23 24.42
N LEU A 251 -44.44 -40.95 24.28
CA LEU A 251 -45.46 -40.66 23.27
C LEU A 251 -46.20 -39.34 23.55
N VAL A 252 -46.50 -39.04 24.82
CA VAL A 252 -47.12 -37.77 25.21
C VAL A 252 -46.16 -36.58 25.06
N SER A 253 -44.88 -36.74 25.39
CA SER A 253 -43.87 -35.70 25.18
C SER A 253 -43.68 -35.40 23.70
N PHE A 254 -43.73 -36.43 22.83
CA PHE A 254 -43.70 -36.28 21.38
C PHE A 254 -44.88 -35.43 20.84
N VAL A 255 -46.11 -35.72 21.26
CA VAL A 255 -47.32 -34.98 20.83
C VAL A 255 -47.30 -33.52 21.31
N ASN A 256 -46.75 -33.26 22.50
CA ASN A 256 -46.65 -31.89 23.01
C ASN A 256 -45.53 -31.08 22.33
N THR A 257 -44.42 -31.73 21.96
CA THR A 257 -43.29 -31.08 21.29
C THR A 257 -43.64 -30.74 19.83
N THR A 258 -44.35 -31.61 19.13
CA THR A 258 -44.89 -31.36 17.79
C THR A 258 -45.96 -30.26 17.78
N LYS A 259 -46.84 -30.19 18.79
CA LYS A 259 -47.78 -29.07 18.98
C LYS A 259 -47.10 -27.73 19.26
N SER A 260 -45.96 -27.73 19.94
CA SER A 260 -45.22 -26.50 20.24
C SER A 260 -44.44 -25.95 19.05
N MET A 261 -44.13 -26.76 18.03
CA MET A 261 -43.46 -26.33 16.80
C MET A 261 -44.43 -25.84 15.71
N MET A 262 -45.76 -26.05 15.89
CA MET A 262 -46.82 -25.59 14.97
C MET A 262 -47.49 -24.27 15.39
N ASN A 263 -47.14 -23.71 16.55
CA ASN A 263 -47.52 -22.36 17.01
C ASN A 263 -46.34 -21.40 16.86
#